data_AF-A0A1I2GTX1-F1
#
_entry.id   AF-A0A1I2GTX1-F1
#
_cell.length_a   1.000
_cell.length_b   1.000
_cell.length_c   1.000
_cell.angle_alpha   90.00
_cell.angle_beta   90.00
_cell.angle_gamma   90.00
#
_symmetry.space_group_name_H-M   'P 1'
#
loop_
_entity.id
_entity.type
_entity.pdbx_description
1 polymer ?
#
loop_
_entity_poly.entity_id
_entity_poly.type
_entity_poly.pdbx_seq_one_letter_code
_entity_poly.pdbx_strand_id
1 'polypeptide(L)'
;MLEFLQQPWHWSVAGVMIGLTVPTLLILGNKKFGISSSLRHVCAACMPANIPFFKYDWKKEAWNLFFVAGIFLGGFFAHLFLQNPEAIQISESTQQILASYGISDFSSLMPAEIFTWDNLFTLKGFIFFVLGGFLVGFGTRYAGGCTSGHSIMGLSNLQVPSLIATISFMVGGFISANVLLPLIFKFL
;
A
#
# COMPACT_ATOMS: atom_id res chain seq x y z
N MET A 1 -16.63 13.66 20.13
CA MET A 1 -15.90 12.37 20.02
C MET A 1 -15.58 12.04 18.57
N LEU A 2 -16.56 12.06 17.67
CA LEU A 2 -16.34 11.83 16.23
C LEU A 2 -15.42 12.89 15.60
N GLU A 3 -15.60 14.18 15.93
CA GLU A 3 -14.73 15.27 15.46
C GLU A 3 -13.24 15.07 15.83
N PHE A 4 -12.97 14.57 17.05
CA PHE A 4 -11.61 14.24 17.49
C PHE A 4 -10.99 13.08 16.69
N LEU A 5 -11.81 12.14 16.20
CA LEU A 5 -11.36 11.02 15.38
C LEU A 5 -11.20 11.41 13.90
N GLN A 6 -11.89 12.45 13.43
CA GLN A 6 -11.84 12.95 12.05
C GLN A 6 -10.65 13.89 11.79
N GLN A 7 -10.16 14.58 12.83
CA GLN A 7 -9.02 15.49 12.67
C GLN A 7 -7.73 14.72 12.29
N PRO A 8 -6.76 15.37 11.62
CA PRO A 8 -5.51 14.72 11.27
C PRO A 8 -4.70 14.46 12.54
N TRP A 9 -4.39 13.19 12.79
CA TRP A 9 -3.57 12.80 13.93
C TRP A 9 -2.10 12.97 13.62
N HIS A 10 -1.33 13.34 14.64
CA HIS A 10 0.12 13.37 14.51
C HIS A 10 0.64 11.98 14.13
N TRP A 11 1.56 11.93 13.16
CA TRP A 11 2.08 10.68 12.57
C TRP A 11 2.64 9.71 13.61
N SER A 12 3.16 10.20 14.74
CA SER A 12 3.68 9.36 15.83
C SER A 12 2.58 8.50 16.47
N VAL A 13 1.34 8.98 16.54
CA VAL A 13 0.22 8.22 17.10
C VAL A 13 -0.06 7.01 16.21
N ALA A 14 -0.18 7.22 14.90
CA ALA A 14 -0.32 6.15 13.93
C ALA A 14 0.89 5.19 13.96
N GLY A 15 2.11 5.72 14.06
CA GLY A 15 3.34 4.94 14.16
C GLY A 15 3.37 4.03 15.39
N VAL A 16 3.01 4.53 16.57
CA VAL A 16 2.92 3.73 17.80
C VAL A 16 1.83 2.66 17.67
N MET A 17 0.64 3.01 17.18
CA MET A 17 -0.46 2.04 17.01
C MET A 17 -0.08 0.91 16.05
N ILE A 18 0.49 1.24 14.88
CA ILE A 18 0.96 0.24 13.90
C ILE A 18 2.11 -0.58 14.51
N GLY A 19 3.06 0.06 15.18
CA GLY A 19 4.18 -0.60 15.83
C GLY A 19 3.73 -1.62 16.89
N LEU A 20 2.71 -1.28 17.69
CA LEU A 20 2.12 -2.18 18.69
C LEU A 20 1.39 -3.38 18.08
N THR A 21 0.93 -3.31 16.83
CA THR A 21 0.30 -4.49 16.19
C THR A 21 1.26 -5.67 16.07
N VAL A 22 2.56 -5.42 15.88
CA VAL A 22 3.58 -6.48 15.76
C VAL A 22 3.70 -7.32 17.04
N PRO A 23 4.01 -6.75 18.23
CA PRO A 23 4.09 -7.53 19.46
C PRO A 23 2.72 -8.13 19.82
N THR A 24 1.60 -7.45 19.59
CA THR A 24 0.27 -8.01 19.84
C THR A 24 0.04 -9.29 19.02
N LEU A 25 0.36 -9.30 17.73
CA LEU A 25 0.19 -10.48 16.88
C LEU A 25 1.16 -11.61 17.23
N LEU A 26 2.39 -11.27 17.61
CA LEU A 26 3.40 -12.25 18.02
C LEU A 26 3.08 -12.89 19.37
N ILE A 27 2.68 -12.10 20.37
CA ILE A 27 2.39 -12.57 21.73
C ILE A 27 1.08 -13.36 21.78
N LEU A 28 0.01 -12.85 21.15
CA LEU A 28 -1.32 -13.47 21.26
C LEU A 28 -1.48 -14.71 20.37
N GLY A 29 -0.83 -14.74 19.21
CA GLY A 29 -1.12 -15.75 18.19
C GLY A 29 0.08 -16.34 17.48
N ASN A 30 1.30 -15.90 17.81
CA ASN A 30 2.53 -16.21 17.06
C ASN A 30 2.33 -16.08 15.53
N LYS A 31 1.54 -15.07 15.12
CA LYS A 31 1.16 -14.85 13.73
C LYS A 31 2.10 -13.84 13.10
N LYS A 32 2.43 -14.07 11.84
CA LYS A 32 3.25 -13.13 11.05
C LYS A 32 2.37 -12.06 10.43
N PHE A 33 2.85 -10.82 10.46
CA PHE A 33 2.23 -9.70 9.80
C PHE A 33 2.75 -9.61 8.36
N GLY A 34 1.87 -9.86 7.38
CA GLY A 34 2.22 -9.79 5.96
C GLY A 34 1.00 -9.83 5.06
N ILE A 35 0.89 -8.82 4.18
CA ILE A 35 -0.27 -8.68 3.27
C ILE A 35 -0.02 -9.40 1.94
N SER A 36 1.21 -9.38 1.43
CA SER A 36 1.52 -9.87 0.08
C SER A 36 1.31 -11.37 -0.13
N SER A 37 1.42 -12.17 0.92
CA SER A 37 1.08 -13.59 0.89
C SER A 37 -0.41 -13.82 0.61
N SER A 38 -1.28 -12.90 1.03
CA SER A 38 -2.74 -12.99 0.82
C SER A 38 -3.12 -13.05 -0.64
N LEU A 39 -2.46 -12.28 -1.52
CA LEU A 39 -2.70 -12.37 -2.97
C LEU A 39 -2.39 -13.78 -3.49
N ARG A 40 -1.29 -14.40 -3.04
CA ARG A 40 -0.94 -15.78 -3.38
C ARG A 40 -1.99 -16.78 -2.88
N HIS A 41 -2.48 -16.60 -1.66
CA HIS A 41 -3.53 -17.45 -1.08
C HIS A 41 -4.84 -17.35 -1.87
N VAL A 42 -5.25 -16.14 -2.26
CA VAL A 42 -6.43 -15.90 -3.09
C VAL A 42 -6.25 -16.56 -4.48
N CYS A 43 -5.11 -16.36 -5.13
CA CYS A 43 -4.83 -17.02 -6.42
C CYS A 43 -4.86 -18.55 -6.30
N ALA A 44 -4.27 -19.13 -5.25
CA ALA A 44 -4.29 -20.57 -5.01
C ALA A 44 -5.70 -21.12 -4.75
N ALA A 45 -6.58 -20.32 -4.14
CA ALA A 45 -7.96 -20.71 -3.84
C ALA A 45 -8.90 -20.56 -5.05
N CYS A 46 -8.83 -19.44 -5.77
CA CYS A 46 -9.75 -19.10 -6.86
C CYS A 46 -9.33 -19.67 -8.22
N MET A 47 -8.02 -19.82 -8.46
CA MET A 47 -7.48 -20.32 -9.72
C MET A 47 -6.33 -21.30 -9.43
N PRO A 48 -6.64 -22.51 -8.93
CA PRO A 48 -5.64 -23.53 -8.64
C PRO A 48 -5.07 -24.08 -9.94
N ALA A 49 -4.19 -23.31 -10.57
CA ALA A 49 -3.44 -23.77 -11.73
C ALA A 49 -2.56 -24.96 -11.32
N ASN A 50 -2.29 -25.88 -12.25
CA ASN A 50 -1.45 -27.06 -12.01
C ASN A 50 0.05 -26.71 -11.89
N ILE A 51 0.37 -25.61 -11.23
CA ILE A 51 1.71 -25.06 -11.05
C ILE A 51 2.16 -25.41 -9.62
N PRO A 52 3.38 -25.96 -9.41
CA PRO A 52 3.88 -26.31 -8.08
C PRO A 52 3.77 -25.18 -7.04
N PHE A 53 3.88 -23.93 -7.50
CA PHE A 53 3.77 -22.74 -6.66
C PHE A 53 2.42 -22.59 -5.94
N PHE A 54 1.31 -23.06 -6.52
CA PHE A 54 -0.03 -23.01 -5.91
C PHE A 54 -0.42 -24.29 -5.17
N LYS A 55 0.43 -25.33 -5.23
CA LYS A 55 0.20 -26.61 -4.53
C LYS A 55 0.70 -26.54 -3.09
N TYR A 56 -0.08 -25.91 -2.22
CA TYR A 56 0.15 -25.91 -0.77
C TYR A 56 -1.17 -25.71 -0.02
N ASP A 57 -1.18 -26.04 1.27
CA ASP A 57 -2.34 -25.84 2.12
C ASP A 57 -2.45 -24.37 2.57
N TRP A 58 -3.14 -23.56 1.76
CA TRP A 58 -3.35 -22.14 2.05
C TRP A 58 -4.23 -21.90 3.28
N LYS A 59 -5.04 -22.89 3.72
CA LYS A 59 -5.94 -22.74 4.87
C LYS A 59 -5.19 -22.56 6.18
N LYS A 60 -3.96 -23.06 6.28
CA LYS A 60 -3.07 -22.84 7.43
C LYS A 60 -2.74 -21.37 7.67
N GLU A 61 -2.80 -20.56 6.61
CA GLU A 61 -2.52 -19.12 6.61
C GLU A 61 -3.80 -18.28 6.46
N ALA A 62 -4.99 -18.88 6.67
CA ALA A 62 -6.28 -18.20 6.51
C ALA A 62 -6.42 -16.94 7.40
N TRP A 63 -5.65 -16.86 8.48
CA TRP A 63 -5.55 -15.65 9.31
C TRP A 63 -5.19 -14.41 8.50
N ASN A 64 -4.27 -14.53 7.52
CA ASN A 64 -3.85 -13.39 6.69
C ASN A 64 -5.02 -12.88 5.83
N LEU A 65 -5.91 -13.77 5.38
CA LEU A 65 -7.11 -13.40 4.63
C LEU A 65 -8.12 -12.65 5.50
N PHE A 66 -8.34 -13.11 6.74
CA PHE A 66 -9.18 -12.39 7.70
C PHE A 66 -8.61 -11.00 8.00
N PHE A 67 -7.29 -10.91 8.17
CA PHE A 67 -6.60 -9.65 8.39
C PHE A 67 -6.77 -8.66 7.21
N VAL A 68 -6.59 -9.13 5.97
CA VAL A 68 -6.81 -8.30 4.77
C VAL A 68 -8.26 -7.86 4.63
N ALA A 69 -9.22 -8.76 4.90
CA ALA A 69 -10.64 -8.39 4.93
C ALA A 69 -10.93 -7.33 6.00
N GLY A 70 -10.32 -7.45 7.18
CA GLY A 70 -10.40 -6.45 8.24
C GLY A 70 -9.84 -5.08 7.82
N ILE A 71 -8.70 -5.04 7.12
CA ILE A 71 -8.15 -3.79 6.56
C ILE A 71 -9.13 -3.17 5.56
N PHE A 72 -9.68 -3.99 4.65
CA PHE A 72 -10.64 -3.51 3.65
C PHE A 72 -11.89 -2.92 4.30
N LEU A 73 -12.51 -3.64 5.23
CA LEU A 73 -13.68 -3.17 5.96
C LEU A 73 -13.34 -1.93 6.81
N GLY A 74 -12.21 -1.92 7.49
CA GLY A 74 -11.75 -0.79 8.29
C GLY A 74 -11.56 0.47 7.44
N GLY A 75 -10.94 0.35 6.27
CA GLY A 75 -10.80 1.45 5.30
C GLY A 75 -12.16 1.95 4.78
N PHE A 76 -13.09 1.03 4.50
CA PHE A 76 -14.45 1.38 4.10
C PHE A 76 -15.21 2.12 5.21
N PHE A 77 -15.16 1.65 6.45
CA PHE A 77 -15.75 2.34 7.60
C PHE A 77 -15.09 3.71 7.83
N ALA A 78 -13.77 3.81 7.75
CA ALA A 78 -13.07 5.08 7.86
C ALA A 78 -13.49 6.05 6.76
N HIS A 79 -13.68 5.58 5.53
CA HIS A 79 -14.16 6.41 4.43
C HIS A 79 -15.60 6.90 4.64
N LEU A 80 -16.48 6.11 5.27
CA LEU A 80 -17.86 6.52 5.50
C LEU A 80 -18.05 7.47 6.69
N PHE A 81 -17.27 7.28 7.77
CA PHE A 81 -17.53 7.96 9.05
C PHE A 81 -16.39 8.88 9.50
N LEU A 82 -15.18 8.70 9.00
CA LEU A 82 -13.96 9.38 9.47
C LEU A 82 -13.28 10.23 8.39
N GLN A 83 -13.99 10.59 7.31
CA GLN A 83 -13.47 11.54 6.33
C GLN A 83 -13.22 12.89 6.98
N ASN A 84 -12.02 13.42 6.77
CA ASN A 84 -11.69 14.79 7.13
C ASN A 84 -12.16 15.72 6.00
N PRO A 85 -13.01 16.73 6.29
CA PRO A 85 -13.47 17.68 5.28
C PRO A 85 -12.42 18.73 4.90
N GLU A 86 -11.31 18.85 5.64
CA GLU A 86 -10.24 19.79 5.32
C GLU A 86 -9.40 19.32 4.13
N ALA A 87 -8.99 20.28 3.29
CA ALA A 87 -8.08 20.01 2.18
C ALA A 87 -6.71 19.54 2.68
N ILE A 88 -6.05 18.69 1.89
CA ILE A 88 -4.75 18.16 2.26
C ILE A 88 -3.72 19.29 2.22
N GLN A 89 -3.01 19.45 3.33
CA GLN A 89 -1.95 20.44 3.44
C GLN A 89 -0.71 19.98 2.69
N ILE A 90 -0.56 20.45 1.45
CA ILE A 90 0.60 20.21 0.58
C ILE A 90 1.38 21.51 0.44
N SER A 91 2.72 21.45 0.41
CA SER A 91 3.55 22.64 0.20
C SER A 91 3.28 23.30 -1.15
N GLU A 92 3.37 24.63 -1.21
CA GLU A 92 3.14 25.41 -2.44
C GLU A 92 4.03 24.94 -3.61
N SER A 93 5.29 24.61 -3.33
CA SER A 93 6.22 24.08 -4.35
C SER A 93 5.76 22.76 -4.95
N THR A 94 5.18 21.87 -4.13
CA THR A 94 4.66 20.58 -4.60
C THR A 94 3.37 20.77 -5.38
N GLN A 95 2.50 21.71 -4.95
CA GLN A 95 1.28 22.05 -5.70
C GLN A 95 1.63 22.55 -7.11
N GLN A 96 2.65 23.40 -7.25
CA GLN A 96 3.11 23.88 -8.56
C GLN A 96 3.63 22.75 -9.47
N ILE A 97 4.38 21.80 -8.90
CA ILE A 97 4.86 20.63 -9.65
C ILE A 97 3.69 19.75 -10.10
N LEU A 98 2.74 19.46 -9.20
CA LEU A 98 1.56 18.64 -9.52
C LEU A 98 0.64 19.32 -10.53
N ALA A 99 0.48 20.64 -10.44
CA ALA A 99 -0.25 21.43 -11.44
C ALA A 99 0.39 21.32 -12.83
N SER A 100 1.73 21.26 -12.91
CA SER A 100 2.44 21.02 -14.18
C SER A 100 2.16 19.64 -14.79
N TYR A 101 1.70 18.67 -13.99
CA TYR A 101 1.26 17.34 -14.43
C TYR A 101 -0.25 17.25 -14.70
N GLY A 102 -0.96 18.38 -14.64
CA GLY A 102 -2.41 18.45 -14.80
C GLY A 102 -3.19 17.91 -13.60
N ILE A 103 -2.58 17.91 -12.41
CA ILE A 103 -3.23 17.56 -11.14
C ILE A 103 -3.50 18.85 -10.38
N SER A 104 -4.78 19.17 -10.21
CA SER A 104 -5.24 20.45 -9.65
C SER A 104 -6.17 20.29 -8.46
N ASP A 105 -6.80 19.11 -8.31
CA ASP A 105 -7.65 18.80 -7.17
C ASP A 105 -6.85 18.13 -6.05
N PHE A 106 -6.80 18.80 -4.90
CA PHE A 106 -6.15 18.32 -3.66
C PHE A 106 -7.15 18.08 -2.53
N SER A 107 -8.45 17.99 -2.84
CA SER A 107 -9.50 17.70 -1.86
C SER A 107 -9.39 16.29 -1.28
N SER A 108 -8.82 15.35 -2.06
CA SER A 108 -8.77 13.92 -1.74
C SER A 108 -7.33 13.41 -1.74
N LEU A 109 -7.07 12.36 -0.94
CA LEU A 109 -5.72 11.76 -0.80
C LEU A 109 -5.18 11.18 -2.11
N MET A 110 -6.08 10.83 -3.02
CA MET A 110 -5.76 10.29 -4.33
C MET A 110 -6.31 11.25 -5.39
N PRO A 111 -5.47 11.72 -6.34
CA PRO A 111 -5.89 12.67 -7.36
C PRO A 111 -6.91 12.03 -8.31
N ALA A 112 -8.10 12.62 -8.40
CA ALA A 112 -9.18 12.12 -9.24
C ALA A 112 -8.79 12.10 -10.73
N GLU A 113 -7.90 13.00 -11.14
CA GLU A 113 -7.39 13.10 -12.51
C GLU A 113 -6.54 11.88 -12.94
N ILE A 114 -6.15 11.02 -11.99
CA ILE A 114 -5.53 9.73 -12.25
C ILE A 114 -6.50 8.60 -11.89
N PHE A 115 -7.12 8.68 -10.71
CA PHE A 115 -7.87 7.58 -10.08
C PHE A 115 -9.37 7.64 -10.34
N THR A 116 -9.76 7.81 -11.61
CA THR A 116 -11.17 7.84 -12.06
C THR A 116 -11.49 6.68 -12.98
N TRP A 117 -12.77 6.29 -13.00
CA TRP A 117 -13.27 5.24 -13.88
C TRP A 117 -13.08 5.55 -15.37
N ASP A 118 -13.16 6.83 -15.75
CA ASP A 118 -12.93 7.28 -17.12
C ASP A 118 -11.49 7.04 -17.57
N ASN A 119 -10.54 7.09 -16.64
CA ASN A 119 -9.13 6.84 -16.92
C ASN A 119 -8.78 5.36 -17.01
N LEU A 120 -9.66 4.44 -16.58
CA LEU A 120 -9.35 3.01 -16.49
C LEU A 120 -8.90 2.40 -17.83
N PHE A 121 -9.49 2.87 -18.94
CA PHE A 121 -9.20 2.40 -20.30
C PHE A 121 -8.31 3.36 -21.11
N THR A 122 -7.76 4.40 -20.48
CA THR A 122 -6.82 5.31 -21.15
C THR A 122 -5.39 4.78 -21.05
N LEU A 123 -4.49 5.29 -21.89
CA LEU A 123 -3.06 4.99 -21.79
C LEU A 123 -2.52 5.35 -20.39
N LYS A 124 -3.05 6.42 -19.79
CA LYS A 124 -2.74 6.87 -18.43
C LYS A 124 -3.09 5.78 -17.42
N GLY A 125 -4.36 5.35 -17.38
CA GLY A 125 -4.78 4.31 -16.43
C GLY A 125 -4.09 2.97 -16.68
N PHE A 126 -3.81 2.60 -17.93
CA PHE A 126 -3.06 1.39 -18.22
C PHE A 126 -1.65 1.43 -17.60
N ILE A 127 -0.92 2.53 -17.76
CA ILE A 127 0.42 2.69 -17.18
C ILE A 127 0.36 2.68 -15.64
N PHE A 128 -0.54 3.45 -15.04
CA PHE A 128 -0.60 3.57 -13.58
C PHE A 128 -1.17 2.33 -12.89
N PHE A 129 -2.24 1.73 -13.40
CA PHE A 129 -2.92 0.62 -12.74
C PHE A 129 -2.35 -0.74 -13.14
N VAL A 130 -2.22 -0.99 -14.45
CA VAL A 130 -1.81 -2.31 -14.95
C VAL A 130 -0.30 -2.48 -14.81
N LEU A 131 0.48 -1.58 -15.41
CA LEU A 131 1.95 -1.69 -15.34
C LEU A 131 2.45 -1.43 -13.91
N GLY A 132 1.93 -0.40 -13.24
CA GLY A 132 2.26 -0.12 -11.84
C GLY A 132 1.91 -1.29 -10.90
N GLY A 133 0.69 -1.82 -10.99
CA GLY A 133 0.27 -2.98 -10.19
C GLY A 133 1.09 -4.23 -10.47
N PHE A 134 1.41 -4.50 -11.75
CA PHE A 134 2.28 -5.60 -12.14
C PHE A 134 3.69 -5.47 -11.53
N LEU A 135 4.32 -4.30 -11.65
CA LEU A 135 5.66 -4.05 -11.09
C LEU A 135 5.68 -4.21 -9.57
N VAL A 136 4.66 -3.71 -8.87
CA VAL A 136 4.54 -3.87 -7.41
C VAL A 136 4.36 -5.34 -7.04
N GLY A 137 3.49 -6.08 -7.73
CA GLY A 137 3.26 -7.50 -7.48
C GLY A 137 4.50 -8.36 -7.75
N PHE A 138 5.15 -8.14 -8.90
CA PHE A 138 6.40 -8.80 -9.27
C PHE A 138 7.52 -8.49 -8.27
N GLY A 139 7.77 -7.20 -7.99
CA GLY A 139 8.83 -6.76 -7.08
C GLY A 139 8.65 -7.28 -5.65
N THR A 140 7.42 -7.25 -5.15
CA THR A 140 7.07 -7.82 -3.84
C THR A 140 7.40 -9.31 -3.77
N ARG A 141 7.12 -10.07 -4.84
CA ARG A 141 7.43 -11.50 -4.86
C ARG A 141 8.92 -11.76 -5.00
N TYR A 142 9.61 -10.96 -5.82
CA TYR A 142 11.05 -11.03 -6.01
C TYR A 142 11.81 -10.74 -4.70
N ALA A 143 11.37 -9.74 -3.94
CA ALA A 143 11.93 -9.41 -2.63
C ALA A 143 11.58 -10.43 -1.53
N GLY A 144 10.59 -11.30 -1.76
CA GLY A 144 10.12 -12.25 -0.75
C GLY A 144 9.18 -11.64 0.30
N GLY A 145 8.69 -10.43 0.07
CA GLY A 145 7.84 -9.67 0.99
C GLY A 145 7.55 -8.25 0.48
N CYS A 146 6.54 -7.61 1.06
CA CYS A 146 6.22 -6.20 0.82
C CYS A 146 6.64 -5.33 2.01
N THR A 147 6.34 -4.03 1.98
CA THR A 147 6.63 -3.08 3.06
C THR A 147 6.08 -3.52 4.42
N SER A 148 4.89 -4.13 4.47
CA SER A 148 4.35 -4.68 5.73
C SER A 148 5.21 -5.82 6.29
N GLY A 149 5.70 -6.72 5.43
CA GLY A 149 6.55 -7.83 5.85
C GLY A 149 7.97 -7.40 6.22
N HIS A 150 8.63 -6.60 5.39
CA HIS A 150 10.03 -6.21 5.61
C HIS A 150 10.16 -5.02 6.57
N SER A 151 9.41 -3.95 6.35
CA SER A 151 9.60 -2.68 7.08
C SER A 151 8.88 -2.67 8.43
N ILE A 152 7.67 -3.23 8.52
CA ILE A 152 6.95 -3.31 9.80
C ILE A 152 7.44 -4.53 10.60
N MET A 153 7.26 -5.75 10.10
CA MET A 153 7.62 -6.95 10.88
C MET A 153 9.13 -7.24 10.88
N GLY A 154 9.77 -7.21 9.71
CA GLY A 154 11.16 -7.63 9.54
C GLY A 154 12.17 -6.75 10.27
N LEU A 155 11.99 -5.42 10.22
CA LEU A 155 12.82 -4.48 10.99
C LEU A 155 12.59 -4.59 12.49
N SER A 156 11.34 -4.78 12.94
CA SER A 156 11.06 -5.03 14.36
C SER A 156 11.72 -6.31 14.87
N ASN A 157 11.95 -7.29 14.00
CA ASN A 157 12.69 -8.52 14.29
C ASN A 157 14.20 -8.44 13.94
N LEU A 158 14.72 -7.23 13.71
CA LEU A 158 16.15 -6.94 13.44
C LEU A 158 16.76 -7.76 12.29
N GLN A 159 15.96 -8.06 11.27
CA GLN A 159 16.42 -8.86 10.13
C GLN A 159 17.21 -8.01 9.14
N VAL A 160 18.50 -8.30 8.97
CA VAL A 160 19.38 -7.63 7.99
C VAL A 160 18.82 -7.68 6.55
N PRO A 161 18.28 -8.82 6.05
CA PRO A 161 17.68 -8.85 4.71
C PRO A 161 16.52 -7.86 4.56
N SER A 162 15.72 -7.69 5.62
CA SER A 162 14.58 -6.77 5.63
C SER A 162 15.01 -5.30 5.68
N LEU A 163 16.14 -5.01 6.31
CA LEU A 163 16.76 -3.67 6.27
C LEU A 163 17.22 -3.33 4.85
N ILE A 164 17.93 -4.23 4.19
CA ILE A 164 18.38 -4.04 2.81
C ILE A 164 17.17 -3.84 1.89
N ALA A 165 16.15 -4.70 1.98
CA ALA A 165 14.93 -4.58 1.20
C ALA A 165 14.23 -3.23 1.42
N THR A 166 14.10 -2.78 2.67
CA THR A 166 13.45 -1.51 3.01
C THR A 166 14.22 -0.30 2.44
N ILE A 167 15.55 -0.31 2.53
CA ILE A 167 16.39 0.75 1.93
C ILE A 167 16.19 0.76 0.40
N SER A 168 16.21 -0.42 -0.25
CA SER A 168 15.98 -0.52 -1.69
C SER A 168 14.58 -0.04 -2.10
N PHE A 169 13.54 -0.34 -1.31
CA PHE A 169 12.18 0.17 -1.57
C PHE A 169 12.13 1.70 -1.48
N MET A 170 12.78 2.30 -0.48
CA MET A 170 12.82 3.75 -0.31
C MET A 170 13.58 4.42 -1.47
N VAL A 171 14.74 3.88 -1.86
CA VAL A 171 15.50 4.36 -3.02
C VAL A 171 14.67 4.27 -4.30
N GLY A 172 13.99 3.14 -4.52
CA GLY A 172 13.09 2.97 -5.66
C GLY A 172 11.92 3.97 -5.64
N GLY A 173 11.36 4.25 -4.46
CA GLY A 173 10.33 5.27 -4.27
C GLY A 173 10.81 6.67 -4.62
N PHE A 174 12.02 7.06 -4.17
CA PHE A 174 12.61 8.35 -4.52
C PHE A 174 12.90 8.47 -6.02
N ILE A 175 13.44 7.43 -6.65
CA ILE A 175 13.66 7.40 -8.10
C ILE A 175 12.32 7.51 -8.84
N SER A 176 11.30 6.78 -8.37
CA SER A 176 9.97 6.84 -8.97
C SER A 176 9.37 8.25 -8.88
N ALA A 177 9.42 8.87 -7.70
CA ALA A 177 8.85 10.20 -7.47
C ALA A 177 9.57 11.32 -8.23
N ASN A 178 10.91 11.27 -8.30
CA ASN A 178 11.71 12.37 -8.84
C ASN A 178 12.12 12.18 -10.31
N VAL A 179 12.04 10.96 -10.85
CA VAL A 179 12.49 10.66 -12.23
C VAL A 179 11.37 10.02 -13.04
N LEU A 180 10.80 8.89 -12.57
CA LEU A 180 9.83 8.15 -13.38
C LEU A 180 8.51 8.89 -13.54
N LEU A 181 7.92 9.42 -12.46
CA LEU A 181 6.66 10.16 -12.54
C LEU A 181 6.75 11.40 -13.45
N PRO A 182 7.74 12.31 -13.29
CA PRO A 182 7.91 13.43 -14.20
C PRO A 182 8.06 13.00 -15.66
N LEU A 183 8.79 11.90 -15.91
CA LEU A 183 8.97 11.36 -17.26
C LEU A 183 7.65 10.83 -17.83
N ILE A 184 6.91 10.04 -17.05
CA ILE A 184 5.61 9.47 -17.44
C ILE A 184 4.64 10.61 -17.79
N PHE A 185 4.49 11.62 -16.92
CA PHE A 185 3.61 12.76 -17.17
C PHE A 185 4.06 13.67 -18.32
N LYS A 186 5.34 13.67 -18.68
CA LYS A 186 5.82 14.41 -19.86
C LYS A 186 5.41 13.76 -21.18
N PHE A 187 5.26 12.43 -21.21
CA PHE A 187 4.93 11.66 -22.41
C PHE A 187 3.45 11.29 -22.53
N LEU A 188 2.66 11.58 -21.49
CA LEU A 188 1.21 11.36 -21.40
C LEU A 188 0.46 12.66 -21.66
#